data_AF-A0A645DJ32-F1
#
_entry.id   AF-A0A645DJ32-F1
#
_cell.length_a   1.000
_cell.length_b   1.000
_cell.length_c   1.000
_cell.angle_alpha   90.00
_cell.angle_beta   90.00
_cell.angle_gamma   90.00
#
_symmetry.space_group_name_H-M   'P 1'
#
loop_
_entity.id
_entity.type
_entity.pdbx_description
1 polymer ?
#
loop_
_entity_poly.entity_id
_entity_poly.type
_entity_poly.pdbx_seq_one_letter_code
_entity_poly.pdbx_strand_id
1 'polypeptide(L)'
;MMNYSPFHVVNWRFKNDREYRCLGAEKGIHDSWCMSYAGKYRQMEIDAIVASYEAIGGAELVMFDTELFGTSYQAALNCTRCRQAFAASGMSDFRQYFVREVARFFHETVQSVKAVAQRRNWPEPRFALYGITGKVFGSHGFITVGDLPGIDIQSPSLYVGNHPAEIARGVSEAVGASALPVIPWLTTATYGYVTPVNCKIMVWENFVNGARGGVYYQASDLNPAQLHAIAEAMVALRPHAAVLQHGRPASDEFQSSDPAVRVAACRDGGRALLLLYHSGAAARTVTLKHGDWSRQYTVPARDAILAAEDLK
;
A
#
# COMPACT_ATOMS: atom_id res chain seq x y z
N MET A 1 5.68 -12.02 -8.12
CA MET A 1 5.65 -10.63 -7.62
C MET A 1 7.08 -10.13 -7.51
N MET A 2 7.36 -8.88 -7.87
CA MET A 2 8.64 -8.20 -7.65
C MET A 2 8.43 -7.02 -6.71
N ASN A 3 9.31 -6.86 -5.73
CA ASN A 3 9.47 -5.60 -5.00
C ASN A 3 10.86 -5.04 -5.34
N TYR A 4 10.94 -3.74 -5.63
CA TYR A 4 12.20 -3.08 -5.95
C TYR A 4 12.18 -1.65 -5.43
N SER A 5 13.27 -1.17 -4.83
CA SER A 5 13.40 0.20 -4.34
C SER A 5 14.24 1.03 -5.32
N PRO A 6 13.66 1.85 -6.21
CA PRO A 6 14.42 2.63 -7.18
C PRO A 6 15.49 3.51 -6.52
N PHE A 7 16.57 3.75 -7.27
CA PHE A 7 17.75 4.53 -6.93
C PHE A 7 18.69 3.91 -5.89
N HIS A 8 18.32 2.81 -5.24
CA HIS A 8 19.19 2.15 -4.25
C HIS A 8 20.43 1.53 -4.88
N VAL A 9 20.30 0.90 -6.06
CA VAL A 9 21.44 0.23 -6.73
C VAL A 9 22.52 1.24 -7.09
N VAL A 10 22.16 2.35 -7.73
CA VAL A 10 23.13 3.41 -8.03
C VAL A 10 23.64 4.07 -6.75
N ASN A 11 22.77 4.40 -5.79
CA ASN A 11 23.19 5.06 -4.53
C ASN A 11 24.23 4.24 -3.77
N TRP A 12 24.06 2.93 -3.67
CA TRP A 12 24.98 2.05 -2.95
C TRP A 12 26.28 1.81 -3.72
N ARG A 13 26.19 1.61 -5.05
CA ARG A 13 27.36 1.32 -5.87
C ARG A 13 28.24 2.55 -6.11
N PHE A 14 27.64 3.73 -6.24
CA PHE A 14 28.33 4.98 -6.58
C PHE A 14 28.17 6.02 -5.47
N LYS A 15 28.37 5.59 -4.22
CA LYS A 15 28.13 6.42 -3.04
C LYS A 15 28.89 7.75 -3.03
N ASN A 16 30.07 7.80 -3.64
CA ASN A 16 30.93 8.98 -3.67
C ASN A 16 30.77 9.83 -4.94
N ASP A 17 30.01 9.35 -5.93
CA ASP A 17 29.77 10.12 -7.15
C ASP A 17 28.63 11.13 -6.90
N ARG A 18 28.83 12.35 -7.36
CA ARG A 18 27.88 13.47 -7.20
C ARG A 18 27.09 13.77 -8.47
N GLU A 19 27.41 13.10 -9.59
CA GLU A 19 26.82 13.38 -10.90
C GLU A 19 25.28 13.31 -10.89
N TYR A 20 24.72 12.27 -10.27
CA TYR A 20 23.26 12.03 -10.23
C TYR A 20 22.56 12.64 -9.00
N ARG A 21 23.31 13.19 -8.05
CA ARG A 21 22.78 13.68 -6.76
C ARG A 21 22.31 15.13 -6.84
N CYS A 22 21.49 15.53 -5.87
CA CYS A 22 21.11 16.93 -5.69
C CYS A 22 22.31 17.80 -5.28
N LEU A 23 22.48 18.95 -5.94
CA LEU A 23 23.61 19.86 -5.74
C LEU A 23 23.23 21.04 -4.83
N GLY A 24 23.88 21.22 -3.68
CA GLY A 24 23.71 22.40 -2.84
C GLY A 24 22.80 22.25 -1.60
N ALA A 25 22.25 21.06 -1.32
CA ALA A 25 21.37 20.83 -0.17
C ALA A 25 22.10 20.30 1.09
N GLU A 26 22.33 21.10 2.14
CA GLU A 26 23.09 20.82 3.39
C GLU A 26 23.47 19.35 3.77
N LYS A 27 24.62 19.19 4.44
CA LYS A 27 25.19 17.90 4.88
C LYS A 27 24.13 17.02 5.58
N GLY A 28 23.83 15.85 4.99
CA GLY A 28 22.76 14.94 5.43
C GLY A 28 21.59 14.82 4.44
N ILE A 29 21.40 15.80 3.55
CA ILE A 29 20.38 15.82 2.47
C ILE A 29 21.04 15.71 1.06
N HIS A 30 22.34 15.96 0.95
CA HIS A 30 23.15 15.88 -0.29
C HIS A 30 23.17 14.52 -1.00
N ASP A 31 22.78 13.42 -0.33
CA ASP A 31 22.78 12.07 -0.91
C ASP A 31 21.47 11.73 -1.64
N SER A 32 20.53 12.67 -1.73
CA SER A 32 19.27 12.41 -2.43
C SER A 32 19.44 12.44 -3.95
N TRP A 33 18.66 11.61 -4.65
CA TRP A 33 18.64 11.57 -6.10
C TRP A 33 18.10 12.87 -6.69
N CYS A 34 18.75 13.41 -7.70
CA CYS A 34 18.24 14.57 -8.42
C CYS A 34 17.25 14.13 -9.50
N MET A 35 15.95 14.39 -9.32
CA MET A 35 14.93 14.02 -10.31
C MET A 35 15.10 14.70 -11.68
N SER A 36 15.83 15.82 -11.73
CA SER A 36 16.18 16.51 -12.99
C SER A 36 17.42 15.92 -13.67
N TYR A 37 18.10 14.95 -13.06
CA TYR A 37 19.18 14.21 -13.70
C TYR A 37 18.62 13.23 -14.74
N ALA A 38 19.20 13.24 -15.94
CA ALA A 38 18.82 12.37 -17.06
C ALA A 38 20.03 11.72 -17.75
N GLY A 39 21.15 11.60 -17.05
CA GLY A 39 22.37 10.99 -17.59
C GLY A 39 22.44 9.48 -17.36
N LYS A 40 23.64 8.91 -17.53
CA LYS A 40 23.93 7.46 -17.51
C LYS A 40 23.39 6.71 -16.28
N TYR A 41 23.38 7.34 -15.11
CA TYR A 41 22.92 6.68 -13.89
C TYR A 41 21.41 6.42 -13.88
N ARG A 42 20.62 7.26 -14.55
CA ARG A 42 19.16 7.04 -14.68
C ARG A 42 18.89 5.79 -15.51
N GLN A 43 19.56 5.67 -16.65
CA GLN A 43 19.46 4.49 -17.50
C GLN A 43 19.94 3.24 -16.76
N MET A 44 21.05 3.34 -16.03
CA MET A 44 21.56 2.23 -15.23
C MET A 44 20.56 1.72 -14.18
N GLU A 45 19.79 2.63 -13.56
CA GLU A 45 18.76 2.23 -12.60
C GLU A 45 17.58 1.52 -13.30
N ILE A 46 17.13 2.04 -14.45
CA ILE A 46 16.08 1.39 -15.26
C ILE A 46 16.55 0.00 -15.75
N ASP A 47 17.78 -0.10 -16.23
CA ASP A 47 18.38 -1.36 -16.68
C ASP A 47 18.47 -2.37 -15.53
N ALA A 48 18.80 -1.94 -14.31
CA ALA A 48 18.85 -2.79 -13.13
C ALA A 48 17.46 -3.30 -12.71
N ILE A 49 16.43 -2.46 -12.82
CA ILE A 49 15.02 -2.86 -12.60
C ILE A 49 14.60 -3.90 -13.63
N VAL A 50 14.88 -3.66 -14.92
CA VAL A 50 14.57 -4.58 -16.01
C VAL A 50 15.31 -5.91 -15.84
N ALA A 51 16.61 -5.88 -15.52
CA ALA A 51 17.40 -7.08 -15.28
C ALA A 51 16.85 -7.89 -14.10
N SER A 52 16.43 -7.23 -13.02
CA SER A 52 15.78 -7.88 -11.88
C SER A 52 14.47 -8.56 -12.30
N TYR A 53 13.64 -7.87 -13.09
CA TYR A 53 12.39 -8.41 -13.61
C TYR A 53 12.60 -9.64 -14.52
N GLU A 54 13.60 -9.59 -15.40
CA GLU A 54 13.97 -10.74 -16.24
C GLU A 54 14.52 -11.90 -15.40
N ALA A 55 15.37 -11.62 -14.40
CA ALA A 55 16.01 -12.65 -13.58
C ALA A 55 15.02 -13.48 -12.77
N ILE A 56 13.89 -12.91 -12.35
CA ILE A 56 12.82 -13.63 -11.65
C ILE A 56 11.83 -14.31 -12.60
N GLY A 57 12.04 -14.23 -13.92
CA GLY A 57 11.19 -14.86 -14.93
C GLY A 57 9.89 -14.11 -15.22
N GLY A 58 9.83 -12.81 -14.92
CA GLY A 58 8.64 -11.99 -15.09
C GLY A 58 7.68 -12.08 -13.90
N ALA A 59 7.25 -10.92 -13.40
CA ALA A 59 6.23 -10.81 -12.37
C ALA A 59 4.92 -10.23 -12.93
N GLU A 60 3.79 -10.69 -12.43
CA GLU A 60 2.47 -10.11 -12.73
C GLU A 60 2.20 -8.83 -11.91
N LEU A 61 2.92 -8.66 -10.80
CA LEU A 61 2.85 -7.48 -9.93
C LEU A 61 4.27 -7.00 -9.64
N VAL A 62 4.54 -5.75 -9.98
CA VAL A 62 5.75 -5.00 -9.65
C VAL A 62 5.39 -3.89 -8.67
N MET A 63 6.00 -3.92 -7.49
CA MET A 63 5.84 -2.88 -6.48
C MET A 63 7.15 -2.11 -6.34
N PHE A 64 7.05 -0.78 -6.42
CA PHE A 64 8.17 0.11 -6.21
C PHE A 64 8.11 0.71 -4.82
N ASP A 65 9.18 0.59 -4.07
CA ASP A 65 9.36 1.29 -2.80
C ASP A 65 9.86 2.72 -3.05
N THR A 66 9.12 3.70 -2.53
CA THR A 66 9.29 5.12 -2.81
C THR A 66 9.92 5.90 -1.65
N GLU A 67 10.52 5.25 -0.66
CA GLU A 67 11.05 5.92 0.54
C GLU A 67 11.98 7.10 0.21
N LEU A 68 12.82 6.96 -0.82
CA LEU A 68 13.79 7.98 -1.21
C LEU A 68 13.17 9.23 -1.86
N PHE A 69 11.89 9.22 -2.23
CA PHE A 69 11.29 10.38 -2.90
C PHE A 69 10.98 11.53 -1.93
N GLY A 70 10.62 11.23 -0.68
CA GLY A 70 10.36 12.26 0.34
C GLY A 70 11.58 13.12 0.63
N THR A 71 12.74 12.47 0.85
CA THR A 71 14.03 13.15 1.01
C THR A 71 14.48 13.84 -0.28
N SER A 72 14.22 13.23 -1.44
CA SER A 72 14.53 13.83 -2.74
C SER A 72 13.75 15.13 -3.02
N TYR A 73 12.49 15.24 -2.61
CA TYR A 73 11.73 16.48 -2.75
C TYR A 73 12.35 17.62 -1.93
N GLN A 74 12.67 17.37 -0.67
CA GLN A 74 13.32 18.36 0.21
C GLN A 74 14.69 18.78 -0.35
N ALA A 75 15.49 17.83 -0.83
CA ALA A 75 16.77 18.13 -1.47
C ALA A 75 16.62 18.95 -2.76
N ALA A 76 15.55 18.68 -3.54
CA ALA A 76 15.32 19.34 -4.82
C ALA A 76 15.03 20.83 -4.67
N LEU A 77 14.41 21.27 -3.57
CA LEU A 77 14.13 22.68 -3.29
C LEU A 77 15.40 23.56 -3.32
N ASN A 78 16.53 23.01 -2.88
CA ASN A 78 17.81 23.69 -2.85
C ASN A 78 18.77 23.24 -3.96
N CYS A 79 18.37 22.25 -4.77
CA CYS A 79 19.22 21.71 -5.81
C CYS A 79 19.38 22.69 -6.99
N THR A 80 20.60 23.13 -7.29
CA THR A 80 20.86 24.04 -8.43
C THR A 80 20.32 23.49 -9.75
N ARG A 81 20.51 22.19 -10.01
CA ARG A 81 20.02 21.53 -11.24
C ARG A 81 18.49 21.52 -11.29
N CYS A 82 17.83 21.16 -10.18
CA CYS A 82 16.36 21.14 -10.13
C CYS A 82 15.78 22.54 -10.30
N ARG A 83 16.39 23.56 -9.67
CA ARG A 83 15.93 24.96 -9.78
C ARG A 83 16.11 25.53 -11.19
N GLN A 84 17.23 25.23 -11.85
CA GLN A 84 17.45 25.64 -13.24
C GLN A 84 16.45 24.98 -14.18
N ALA A 85 16.24 23.66 -14.04
CA ALA A 85 15.29 22.93 -14.86
C ALA A 85 13.83 23.33 -14.57
N PHE A 86 13.49 23.68 -13.32
CA PHE A 86 12.20 24.27 -12.97
C PHE A 86 12.00 25.63 -13.66
N ALA A 87 12.98 26.55 -13.56
CA ALA A 87 12.89 27.85 -14.23
C ALA A 87 12.75 27.71 -15.76
N ALA A 88 13.49 26.76 -16.37
CA ALA A 88 13.40 26.47 -17.79
C ALA A 88 12.07 25.81 -18.20
N SER A 89 11.36 25.17 -17.26
CA SER A 89 10.11 24.48 -17.55
C SER A 89 8.91 25.42 -17.73
N GLY A 90 9.02 26.68 -17.30
CA GLY A 90 7.90 27.64 -17.31
C GLY A 90 6.78 27.35 -16.31
N MET A 91 6.92 26.32 -15.46
CA MET A 91 5.94 26.01 -14.42
C MET A 91 6.02 27.01 -13.25
N SER A 92 4.87 27.32 -12.64
CA SER A 92 4.78 28.22 -11.48
C SER A 92 4.81 27.49 -10.13
N ASP A 93 4.53 26.19 -10.12
CA ASP A 93 4.51 25.36 -8.91
C ASP A 93 5.64 24.32 -8.94
N PHE A 94 6.58 24.45 -8.00
CA PHE A 94 7.73 23.55 -7.88
C PHE A 94 7.32 22.12 -7.50
N ARG A 95 6.26 21.96 -6.69
CA ARG A 95 5.75 20.63 -6.35
C ARG A 95 5.25 19.92 -7.59
N GLN A 96 4.43 20.60 -8.40
CA GLN A 96 3.92 20.02 -9.65
C GLN A 96 5.05 19.69 -10.64
N TYR A 97 6.07 20.55 -10.71
CA TYR A 97 7.28 20.24 -11.46
C TYR A 97 7.97 18.96 -10.96
N PHE A 98 8.17 18.83 -9.65
CA PHE A 98 8.81 17.65 -9.09
C PHE A 98 8.00 16.38 -9.34
N VAL A 99 6.68 16.43 -9.14
CA VAL A 99 5.74 15.34 -9.43
C VAL A 99 5.85 14.91 -10.89
N ARG A 100 5.90 15.86 -11.84
CA ARG A 100 6.11 15.57 -13.26
C ARG A 100 7.43 14.82 -13.51
N GLU A 101 8.52 15.22 -12.85
CA GLU A 101 9.81 14.54 -13.01
C GLU A 101 9.79 13.11 -12.46
N VAL A 102 9.12 12.88 -11.33
CA VAL A 102 8.89 11.53 -10.79
C VAL A 102 8.03 10.70 -11.75
N ALA A 103 6.93 11.27 -12.25
CA ALA A 103 6.06 10.62 -13.22
C ALA A 103 6.82 10.23 -14.50
N ARG A 104 7.72 11.09 -14.98
CA ARG A 104 8.58 10.81 -16.15
C ARG A 104 9.49 9.61 -15.91
N PHE A 105 10.13 9.53 -14.73
CA PHE A 105 10.97 8.38 -14.39
C PHE A 105 10.18 7.07 -14.33
N PHE A 106 9.02 7.07 -13.66
CA PHE A 106 8.20 5.87 -13.57
C PHE A 106 7.58 5.48 -14.91
N HIS A 107 7.21 6.45 -15.75
CA HIS A 107 6.75 6.15 -17.10
C HIS A 107 7.83 5.40 -17.89
N GLU A 108 9.05 5.92 -17.96
CA GLU A 108 10.16 5.25 -18.65
C GLU A 108 10.44 3.84 -18.07
N THR A 109 10.42 3.71 -16.75
CA THR A 109 10.62 2.44 -16.04
C THR A 109 9.53 1.43 -16.38
N VAL A 110 8.26 1.82 -16.26
CA VAL A 110 7.09 0.98 -16.56
C VAL A 110 7.10 0.53 -18.02
N GLN A 111 7.36 1.45 -18.97
CA GLN A 111 7.43 1.10 -20.38
C GLN A 111 8.57 0.12 -20.68
N SER A 112 9.72 0.29 -20.02
CA SER A 112 10.87 -0.61 -20.20
C SER A 112 10.56 -2.02 -19.69
N VAL A 113 9.88 -2.14 -18.54
CA VAL A 113 9.44 -3.44 -18.00
C VAL A 113 8.36 -4.07 -18.89
N LYS A 114 7.36 -3.31 -19.36
CA LYS A 114 6.31 -3.81 -20.27
C LYS A 114 6.89 -4.29 -21.60
N ALA A 115 7.85 -3.57 -22.17
CA ALA A 115 8.53 -3.97 -23.41
C ALA A 115 9.28 -5.31 -23.26
N VAL A 116 9.86 -5.57 -22.09
CA VAL A 116 10.47 -6.86 -21.76
C VAL A 116 9.43 -7.97 -21.67
N ALA A 117 8.34 -7.74 -20.93
CA ALA A 117 7.25 -8.71 -20.82
C ALA A 117 6.70 -9.09 -22.20
N GLN A 118 6.46 -8.10 -23.06
CA GLN A 118 6.00 -8.32 -24.43
C GLN A 118 7.01 -9.13 -25.25
N ARG A 119 8.30 -8.76 -25.24
CA ARG A 119 9.36 -9.49 -25.96
C ARG A 119 9.50 -10.94 -25.50
N ARG A 120 9.25 -11.21 -24.22
CA ARG A 120 9.33 -12.55 -23.60
C ARG A 120 8.01 -13.34 -23.67
N ASN A 121 6.94 -12.75 -24.19
CA ASN A 121 5.58 -13.29 -24.15
C ASN A 121 5.12 -13.65 -22.72
N TRP A 122 5.46 -12.81 -21.76
CA TRP A 122 4.96 -12.88 -20.38
C TRP A 122 3.70 -12.02 -20.21
N PRO A 123 2.85 -12.31 -19.20
CA PRO A 123 1.74 -11.44 -18.84
C PRO A 123 2.21 -10.00 -18.59
N GLU A 124 1.43 -9.02 -19.03
CA GLU A 124 1.74 -7.62 -18.76
C GLU A 124 1.69 -7.35 -17.24
N PRO A 125 2.77 -6.84 -16.63
CA PRO A 125 2.81 -6.55 -15.20
C PRO A 125 1.88 -5.40 -14.84
N ARG A 126 1.30 -5.51 -13.64
CA ARG A 126 0.64 -4.41 -12.94
C ARG A 126 1.61 -3.72 -11.98
N PHE A 127 1.46 -2.41 -11.83
CA PHE A 127 2.39 -1.60 -11.04
C PHE A 127 1.74 -0.96 -9.82
N ALA A 128 2.49 -0.93 -8.70
CA ALA A 128 2.09 -0.23 -7.47
C ALA A 128 3.29 0.54 -6.91
N LEU A 129 3.04 1.65 -6.21
CA LEU A 129 4.07 2.38 -5.47
C LEU A 129 3.73 2.41 -3.98
N TYR A 130 4.72 2.13 -3.14
CA TYR A 130 4.65 2.20 -1.69
C TYR A 130 4.08 3.55 -1.21
N GLY A 131 3.13 3.51 -0.29
CA GLY A 131 2.58 4.71 0.34
C GLY A 131 1.70 5.60 -0.55
N ILE A 132 1.47 5.23 -1.81
CA ILE A 132 0.67 6.06 -2.74
C ILE A 132 -0.78 5.59 -2.79
N THR A 133 -1.71 6.54 -2.67
CA THR A 133 -3.17 6.32 -2.79
C THR A 133 -3.80 7.38 -3.72
N GLY A 134 -5.13 7.33 -3.90
CA GLY A 134 -5.90 8.39 -4.57
C GLY A 134 -5.91 9.72 -3.85
N LYS A 135 -5.42 9.78 -2.60
CA LYS A 135 -5.26 11.01 -1.83
C LYS A 135 -3.84 11.08 -1.28
N VAL A 136 -3.42 12.32 -1.03
CA VAL A 136 -2.14 12.59 -0.37
C VAL A 136 -2.21 12.07 1.08
N PHE A 137 -1.34 11.12 1.43
CA PHE A 137 -1.31 10.49 2.75
C PHE A 137 0.14 10.34 3.27
N GLY A 138 0.34 10.53 4.57
CA GLY A 138 1.60 10.21 5.27
C GLY A 138 2.84 10.99 4.80
N SER A 139 4.02 10.39 5.02
CA SER A 139 5.34 10.99 4.76
C SER A 139 5.70 11.17 3.28
N HIS A 140 4.93 10.57 2.36
CA HIS A 140 5.08 10.72 0.91
C HIS A 140 4.07 11.72 0.33
N GLY A 141 3.64 12.65 1.18
CA GLY A 141 2.47 13.51 1.03
C GLY A 141 2.51 14.54 -0.11
N PHE A 142 3.04 14.21 -1.28
CA PHE A 142 3.09 15.10 -2.43
C PHE A 142 2.73 14.42 -3.76
N ILE A 143 2.56 13.08 -3.81
CA ILE A 143 2.13 12.35 -5.01
C ILE A 143 0.88 11.51 -4.71
N THR A 144 -0.02 11.40 -5.69
CA THR A 144 -1.16 10.48 -5.72
C THR A 144 -1.08 9.54 -6.91
N VAL A 145 -1.89 8.47 -6.94
CA VAL A 145 -1.97 7.59 -8.12
C VAL A 145 -2.42 8.33 -9.39
N GLY A 146 -3.20 9.40 -9.25
CA GLY A 146 -3.64 10.21 -10.39
C GLY A 146 -2.50 10.99 -11.06
N ASP A 147 -1.40 11.23 -10.34
CA ASP A 147 -0.23 11.93 -10.86
C ASP A 147 0.72 11.01 -11.65
N LEU A 148 0.53 9.69 -11.57
CA LEU A 148 1.46 8.68 -12.07
C LEU A 148 0.80 7.77 -13.11
N PRO A 149 0.86 8.11 -14.41
CA PRO A 149 0.31 7.26 -15.45
C PRO A 149 1.02 5.91 -15.49
N GLY A 150 0.24 4.83 -15.55
CA GLY A 150 0.76 3.45 -15.58
C GLY A 150 0.85 2.77 -14.21
N ILE A 151 0.33 3.39 -13.15
CA ILE A 151 0.14 2.75 -11.85
C ILE A 151 -1.28 2.18 -11.75
N ASP A 152 -1.37 0.89 -11.43
CA ASP A 152 -2.60 0.10 -11.52
C ASP A 152 -3.21 -0.24 -10.16
N ILE A 153 -2.50 0.06 -9.07
CA ILE A 153 -2.81 -0.36 -7.71
C ILE A 153 -2.48 0.76 -6.72
N GLN A 154 -3.40 1.03 -5.80
CA GLN A 154 -3.12 1.85 -4.62
C GLN A 154 -2.43 0.99 -3.57
N SER A 155 -1.38 1.51 -2.93
CA SER A 155 -0.62 0.74 -1.97
C SER A 155 -0.27 1.54 -0.72
N PRO A 156 -1.29 1.90 0.10
CA PRO A 156 -1.05 2.67 1.32
C PRO A 156 -0.12 1.93 2.27
N SER A 157 0.74 2.69 2.97
CA SER A 157 1.56 2.17 4.06
C SER A 157 0.76 2.18 5.35
N LEU A 158 0.42 0.99 5.86
CA LEU A 158 -0.41 0.80 7.03
C LEU A 158 0.39 0.10 8.16
N TYR A 159 1.54 0.67 8.49
CA TYR A 159 2.37 0.26 9.62
C TYR A 159 1.80 0.80 10.93
N VAL A 160 0.68 0.23 11.36
CA VAL A 160 -0.13 0.76 12.48
C VAL A 160 0.17 0.10 13.82
N GLY A 161 1.23 -0.72 13.92
CA GLY A 161 1.53 -1.50 15.12
C GLY A 161 0.35 -2.37 15.56
N ASN A 162 0.16 -2.52 16.87
CA ASN A 162 -0.85 -3.41 17.45
C ASN A 162 -2.29 -2.83 17.43
N HIS A 163 -2.63 -2.04 16.41
CA HIS A 163 -3.89 -1.29 16.28
C HIS A 163 -4.67 -1.68 15.01
N PRO A 164 -5.30 -2.87 14.95
CA PRO A 164 -5.95 -3.37 13.73
C PRO A 164 -7.06 -2.46 13.18
N ALA A 165 -7.73 -1.69 14.03
CA ALA A 165 -8.78 -0.75 13.60
C ALA A 165 -8.26 0.35 12.64
N GLU A 166 -6.99 0.69 12.72
CA GLU A 166 -6.36 1.67 11.84
C GLU A 166 -6.16 1.13 10.42
N ILE A 167 -6.04 -0.21 10.25
CA ILE A 167 -6.03 -0.84 8.92
C ILE A 167 -7.33 -0.54 8.19
N ALA A 168 -8.46 -0.73 8.87
CA ALA A 168 -9.77 -0.52 8.29
C ALA A 168 -9.97 0.91 7.80
N ARG A 169 -9.53 1.88 8.59
CA ARG A 169 -9.59 3.31 8.26
C ARG A 169 -8.76 3.58 7.00
N GLY A 170 -7.48 3.18 6.99
CA GLY A 170 -6.60 3.41 5.85
C GLY A 170 -7.06 2.72 4.57
N VAL A 171 -7.57 1.48 4.66
CA VAL A 171 -8.12 0.77 3.49
C VAL A 171 -9.38 1.46 2.99
N SER A 172 -10.34 1.77 3.86
CA SER A 172 -11.60 2.41 3.47
C SER A 172 -11.36 3.78 2.81
N GLU A 173 -10.43 4.57 3.36
CA GLU A 173 -10.01 5.85 2.78
C GLU A 173 -9.44 5.67 1.38
N ALA A 174 -8.57 4.67 1.16
CA ALA A 174 -7.98 4.39 -0.15
C ALA A 174 -9.03 3.87 -1.17
N VAL A 175 -9.92 2.96 -0.75
CA VAL A 175 -11.03 2.46 -1.58
C VAL A 175 -11.94 3.61 -2.01
N GLY A 176 -12.22 4.56 -1.12
CA GLY A 176 -13.02 5.75 -1.45
C GLY A 176 -12.27 6.82 -2.27
N ALA A 177 -10.95 6.74 -2.39
CA ALA A 177 -10.13 7.74 -3.06
C ALA A 177 -9.94 7.49 -4.57
N SER A 178 -10.05 6.24 -5.02
CA SER A 178 -9.90 5.87 -6.43
C SER A 178 -10.52 4.49 -6.70
N ALA A 179 -10.94 4.25 -7.94
CA ALA A 179 -11.43 2.94 -8.40
C ALA A 179 -10.31 1.89 -8.53
N LEU A 180 -9.04 2.28 -8.45
CA LEU A 180 -7.92 1.36 -8.48
C LEU A 180 -7.96 0.44 -7.24
N PRO A 181 -7.69 -0.87 -7.41
CA PRO A 181 -7.67 -1.79 -6.28
C PRO A 181 -6.58 -1.43 -5.27
N VAL A 182 -6.85 -1.76 -4.01
CA VAL A 182 -5.97 -1.46 -2.88
C VAL A 182 -5.22 -2.72 -2.45
N ILE A 183 -3.90 -2.65 -2.37
CA ILE A 183 -3.01 -3.67 -1.79
C ILE A 183 -2.08 -2.94 -0.80
N PRO A 184 -2.44 -2.82 0.48
CA PRO A 184 -1.64 -2.09 1.45
C PRO A 184 -0.39 -2.84 1.89
N TRP A 185 0.56 -2.07 2.41
CA TRP A 185 1.69 -2.57 3.17
C TRP A 185 1.31 -2.69 4.65
N LEU A 186 1.35 -3.91 5.15
CA LEU A 186 1.13 -4.29 6.53
C LEU A 186 2.47 -4.58 7.21
N THR A 187 2.46 -4.67 8.53
CA THR A 187 3.65 -5.05 9.30
C THR A 187 3.26 -5.91 10.49
N THR A 188 4.24 -6.64 11.02
CA THR A 188 4.13 -7.38 12.27
C THR A 188 5.05 -6.86 13.38
N ALA A 189 5.93 -5.90 13.08
CA ALA A 189 6.85 -5.32 14.06
C ALA A 189 7.28 -3.86 13.80
N THR A 190 7.05 -3.31 12.61
CA THR A 190 7.39 -1.90 12.32
C THR A 190 6.53 -0.98 13.18
N TYR A 191 7.21 -0.11 13.94
CA TYR A 191 6.62 0.76 14.97
C TYR A 191 5.92 0.03 16.14
N GLY A 192 6.26 -1.23 16.36
CA GLY A 192 5.83 -2.00 17.54
C GLY A 192 5.39 -3.41 17.21
N TYR A 193 5.54 -4.32 18.17
CA TYR A 193 5.13 -5.72 18.04
C TYR A 193 3.62 -5.86 17.85
N VAL A 194 3.21 -6.63 16.85
CA VAL A 194 1.81 -7.01 16.62
C VAL A 194 1.57 -8.42 17.15
N THR A 195 0.58 -8.60 18.02
CA THR A 195 0.25 -9.92 18.55
C THR A 195 -0.29 -10.84 17.44
N PRO A 196 -0.18 -12.17 17.57
CA PRO A 196 -0.78 -13.11 16.61
C PRO A 196 -2.28 -12.85 16.40
N VAL A 197 -3.02 -12.60 17.49
CA VAL A 197 -4.44 -12.26 17.44
C VAL A 197 -4.69 -11.03 16.58
N ASN A 198 -3.90 -9.96 16.77
CA ASN A 198 -4.06 -8.76 15.96
C ASN A 198 -3.56 -8.93 14.53
N CYS A 199 -2.58 -9.80 14.25
CA CYS A 199 -2.22 -10.15 12.88
C CYS A 199 -3.42 -10.76 12.12
N LYS A 200 -4.14 -11.69 12.78
CA LYS A 200 -5.38 -12.27 12.24
C LYS A 200 -6.44 -11.19 11.96
N ILE A 201 -6.68 -10.30 12.94
CA ILE A 201 -7.67 -9.24 12.80
C ILE A 201 -7.27 -8.22 11.71
N MET A 202 -5.99 -7.88 11.58
CA MET A 202 -5.50 -6.99 10.51
C MET A 202 -5.78 -7.57 9.13
N VAL A 203 -5.59 -8.88 8.93
CA VAL A 203 -5.94 -9.56 7.67
C VAL A 203 -7.45 -9.43 7.42
N TRP A 204 -8.29 -9.69 8.42
CA TRP A 204 -9.74 -9.56 8.26
C TRP A 204 -10.19 -8.11 7.99
N GLU A 205 -9.69 -7.13 8.75
CA GLU A 205 -9.96 -5.70 8.51
C GLU A 205 -9.51 -5.30 7.10
N ASN A 206 -8.36 -5.78 6.64
CA ASN A 206 -7.88 -5.50 5.30
C ASN A 206 -8.89 -5.92 4.22
N PHE A 207 -9.32 -7.19 4.22
CA PHE A 207 -10.21 -7.71 3.19
C PHE A 207 -11.67 -7.25 3.35
N VAL A 208 -12.21 -7.21 4.57
CA VAL A 208 -13.60 -6.80 4.83
C VAL A 208 -13.82 -5.33 4.47
N ASN A 209 -12.79 -4.48 4.58
CA ASN A 209 -12.89 -3.07 4.18
C ASN A 209 -12.51 -2.83 2.71
N GLY A 210 -12.39 -3.87 1.88
CA GLY A 210 -12.35 -3.75 0.42
C GLY A 210 -10.96 -3.81 -0.23
N ALA A 211 -9.90 -4.12 0.53
CA ALA A 211 -8.60 -4.40 -0.09
C ALA A 211 -8.67 -5.69 -0.93
N ARG A 212 -7.85 -5.76 -1.98
CA ARG A 212 -7.76 -6.91 -2.90
C ARG A 212 -6.56 -7.81 -2.64
N GLY A 213 -5.77 -7.48 -1.63
CA GLY A 213 -4.58 -8.20 -1.21
C GLY A 213 -3.92 -7.47 -0.05
N GLY A 214 -2.72 -7.90 0.33
CA GLY A 214 -1.88 -7.22 1.30
C GLY A 214 -0.45 -7.74 1.19
N VAL A 215 0.52 -6.91 1.51
CA VAL A 215 1.95 -7.27 1.53
C VAL A 215 2.51 -6.97 2.91
N TYR A 216 3.42 -7.79 3.41
CA TYR A 216 4.02 -7.60 4.73
C TYR A 216 5.45 -7.07 4.60
N TYR A 217 5.71 -5.91 5.20
CA TYR A 217 7.04 -5.41 5.49
C TYR A 217 7.40 -5.72 6.95
N GLN A 218 8.46 -6.47 7.22
CA GLN A 218 9.27 -7.27 6.28
C GLN A 218 9.39 -8.71 6.76
N ALA A 219 9.94 -9.60 5.91
CA ALA A 219 10.03 -11.02 6.22
C ALA A 219 10.73 -11.32 7.57
N SER A 220 11.70 -10.50 7.96
CA SER A 220 12.39 -10.62 9.26
C SER A 220 11.55 -10.22 10.47
N ASP A 221 10.45 -9.51 10.27
CA ASP A 221 9.53 -9.09 11.33
C ASP A 221 8.54 -10.20 11.70
N LEU A 222 8.44 -11.25 10.87
CA LEU A 222 7.49 -12.35 11.03
C LEU A 222 8.08 -13.44 11.92
N ASN A 223 7.31 -13.85 12.93
CA ASN A 223 7.58 -15.07 13.71
C ASN A 223 6.56 -16.18 13.40
N PRO A 224 6.83 -17.45 13.79
CA PRO A 224 5.95 -18.58 13.48
C PRO A 224 4.51 -18.41 13.98
N ALA A 225 4.30 -17.79 15.13
CA ALA A 225 2.96 -17.58 15.68
C ALA A 225 2.15 -16.55 14.88
N GLN A 226 2.81 -15.47 14.42
CA GLN A 226 2.18 -14.48 13.54
C GLN A 226 1.87 -15.08 12.16
N LEU A 227 2.80 -15.84 11.58
CA LEU A 227 2.58 -16.56 10.33
C LEU A 227 1.40 -17.53 10.42
N HIS A 228 1.30 -18.27 11.52
CA HIS A 228 0.18 -19.16 11.78
C HIS A 228 -1.15 -18.40 11.83
N ALA A 229 -1.22 -17.31 12.59
CA ALA A 229 -2.43 -16.51 12.71
C ALA A 229 -2.85 -15.84 11.38
N ILE A 230 -1.88 -15.40 10.57
CA ILE A 230 -2.14 -14.88 9.22
C ILE A 230 -2.72 -16.00 8.33
N ALA A 231 -2.13 -17.20 8.38
CA ALA A 231 -2.63 -18.35 7.61
C ALA A 231 -4.04 -18.76 8.04
N GLU A 232 -4.33 -18.81 9.34
CA GLU A 232 -5.67 -19.06 9.88
C GLU A 232 -6.68 -18.02 9.39
N ALA A 233 -6.31 -16.74 9.40
CA ALA A 233 -7.16 -15.67 8.89
C ALA A 233 -7.52 -15.87 7.41
N MET A 234 -6.54 -16.24 6.59
CA MET A 234 -6.74 -16.52 5.16
C MET A 234 -7.62 -17.75 4.92
N VAL A 235 -7.44 -18.80 5.71
CA VAL A 235 -8.30 -20.00 5.66
C VAL A 235 -9.75 -19.64 5.99
N ALA A 236 -9.98 -18.78 6.99
CA ALA A 236 -11.30 -18.31 7.37
C ALA A 236 -11.96 -17.43 6.28
N LEU A 237 -11.18 -16.65 5.52
CA LEU A 237 -11.70 -15.81 4.44
C LEU A 237 -12.03 -16.61 3.16
N ARG A 238 -11.33 -17.72 2.90
CA ARG A 238 -11.43 -18.49 1.65
C ARG A 238 -12.87 -18.87 1.24
N PRO A 239 -13.77 -19.34 2.13
CA PRO A 239 -15.15 -19.67 1.76
C PRO A 239 -15.98 -18.46 1.31
N HIS A 240 -15.50 -17.24 1.56
CA HIS A 240 -16.18 -15.99 1.31
C HIS A 240 -15.58 -15.19 0.15
N ALA A 241 -14.73 -15.83 -0.67
CA ALA A 241 -14.03 -15.20 -1.79
C ALA A 241 -14.96 -14.44 -2.75
N ALA A 242 -16.17 -14.95 -3.03
CA ALA A 242 -17.13 -14.29 -3.91
C ALA A 242 -17.58 -12.92 -3.36
N VAL A 243 -17.99 -12.88 -2.08
CA VAL A 243 -18.36 -11.63 -1.39
C VAL A 243 -17.15 -10.69 -1.33
N LEU A 244 -15.97 -11.21 -1.03
CA LEU A 244 -14.74 -10.42 -0.98
C LEU A 244 -14.29 -9.90 -2.35
N GLN A 245 -14.68 -10.55 -3.46
CA GLN A 245 -14.31 -10.15 -4.82
C GLN A 245 -15.29 -9.13 -5.42
N HIS A 246 -16.59 -9.33 -5.21
CA HIS A 246 -17.64 -8.53 -5.83
C HIS A 246 -18.29 -7.52 -4.87
N GLY A 247 -18.17 -7.77 -3.57
CA GLY A 247 -18.75 -6.92 -2.55
C GLY A 247 -18.04 -5.59 -2.37
N ARG A 248 -18.71 -4.73 -1.60
CA ARG A 248 -18.23 -3.41 -1.19
C ARG A 248 -18.25 -3.26 0.33
N PRO A 249 -17.42 -2.38 0.90
CA PRO A 249 -17.55 -1.99 2.29
C PRO A 249 -18.97 -1.50 2.58
N ALA A 250 -19.55 -1.96 3.69
CA ALA A 250 -20.93 -1.73 4.08
C ALA A 250 -21.11 -1.62 5.61
N SER A 251 -20.04 -1.30 6.33
CA SER A 251 -20.02 -1.22 7.80
C SER A 251 -21.05 -0.21 8.34
N ASP A 252 -21.32 0.85 7.59
CA ASP A 252 -22.30 1.90 7.87
C ASP A 252 -23.77 1.45 7.74
N GLU A 253 -24.01 0.30 7.10
CA GLU A 253 -25.34 -0.28 6.96
C GLU A 253 -25.78 -1.10 8.20
N PHE A 254 -24.88 -1.37 9.14
CA PHE A 254 -25.14 -2.21 10.31
C PHE A 254 -25.17 -1.40 11.60
N GLN A 255 -26.22 -1.61 12.39
CA GLN A 255 -26.35 -1.02 13.72
C GLN A 255 -25.96 -2.03 14.80
N SER A 256 -25.03 -1.65 15.67
CA SER A 256 -24.64 -2.43 16.84
C SER A 256 -25.41 -1.98 18.08
N SER A 257 -25.93 -2.92 18.86
CA SER A 257 -26.48 -2.63 20.19
C SER A 257 -25.41 -2.25 21.22
N ASP A 258 -24.13 -2.41 20.88
CA ASP A 258 -23.00 -2.15 21.77
C ASP A 258 -21.90 -1.36 21.04
N PRO A 259 -21.71 -0.07 21.36
CA PRO A 259 -20.73 0.78 20.70
C PRO A 259 -19.28 0.39 21.01
N ALA A 260 -19.03 -0.47 22.02
CA ALA A 260 -17.70 -0.98 22.32
C ALA A 260 -17.29 -2.16 21.41
N VAL A 261 -18.24 -2.74 20.67
CA VAL A 261 -17.95 -3.74 19.64
C VAL A 261 -17.79 -3.03 18.31
N ARG A 262 -16.60 -3.13 17.75
CA ARG A 262 -16.32 -2.66 16.39
C ARG A 262 -16.96 -3.62 15.40
N VAL A 263 -17.64 -3.06 14.40
CA VAL A 263 -18.25 -3.80 13.29
C VAL A 263 -17.63 -3.31 11.98
N ALA A 264 -17.13 -4.25 11.19
CA ALA A 264 -16.81 -4.03 9.78
C ALA A 264 -17.61 -5.00 8.92
N ALA A 265 -18.01 -4.59 7.72
CA ALA A 265 -18.80 -5.42 6.83
C ALA A 265 -18.40 -5.24 5.36
N CYS A 266 -18.40 -6.36 4.62
CA CYS A 266 -18.36 -6.40 3.17
C CYS A 266 -19.64 -7.04 2.65
N ARG A 267 -20.37 -6.35 1.77
CA ARG A 267 -21.67 -6.82 1.27
C ARG A 267 -21.67 -6.98 -0.24
N ASP A 268 -22.22 -8.11 -0.69
CA ASP A 268 -22.54 -8.40 -2.08
C ASP A 268 -24.01 -8.85 -2.19
N GLY A 269 -24.86 -7.97 -2.72
CA GLY A 269 -26.30 -8.19 -2.77
C GLY A 269 -26.90 -8.46 -1.38
N GLY A 270 -27.58 -9.60 -1.23
CA GLY A 270 -28.17 -10.04 0.03
C GLY A 270 -27.22 -10.79 0.97
N ARG A 271 -25.93 -10.91 0.65
CA ARG A 271 -24.94 -11.61 1.48
C ARG A 271 -23.96 -10.63 2.10
N ALA A 272 -23.66 -10.78 3.37
CA ALA A 272 -22.66 -9.98 4.07
C ALA A 272 -21.62 -10.86 4.77
N LEU A 273 -20.36 -10.42 4.69
CA LEU A 273 -19.28 -10.88 5.55
C LEU A 273 -19.06 -9.83 6.63
N LEU A 274 -19.22 -10.23 7.89
CA LEU A 274 -19.17 -9.40 9.07
C LEU A 274 -17.93 -9.73 9.88
N LEU A 275 -17.23 -8.68 10.30
CA LEU A 275 -16.15 -8.75 11.28
C LEU A 275 -16.60 -8.01 12.53
N LEU A 276 -16.64 -8.71 13.66
CA LEU A 276 -16.94 -8.14 14.96
C LEU A 276 -15.71 -8.28 15.85
N TYR A 277 -15.25 -7.18 16.45
CA TYR A 277 -14.06 -7.17 17.30
C TYR A 277 -14.29 -6.31 18.55
N HIS A 278 -13.75 -6.75 19.70
CA HIS A 278 -13.66 -5.88 20.87
C HIS A 278 -12.35 -6.13 21.66
N SER A 279 -11.75 -5.06 22.19
CA SER A 279 -10.48 -5.10 22.94
C SER A 279 -10.64 -5.34 24.45
N GLY A 280 -11.89 -5.42 24.92
CA GLY A 280 -12.24 -5.58 26.33
C GLY A 280 -11.83 -6.94 26.91
N ALA A 281 -11.66 -6.99 28.24
CA ALA A 281 -11.19 -8.18 28.95
C ALA A 281 -12.26 -9.27 29.19
N ALA A 282 -13.54 -8.98 28.90
CA ALA A 282 -14.64 -9.92 29.04
C ALA A 282 -15.45 -9.97 27.74
N ALA A 283 -15.92 -11.16 27.37
CA ALA A 283 -16.75 -11.36 26.18
C ALA A 283 -17.99 -10.46 26.22
N ARG A 284 -18.46 -10.04 25.04
CA ARG A 284 -19.63 -9.16 24.91
C ARG A 284 -20.67 -9.76 24.00
N THR A 285 -21.92 -9.73 24.43
CA THR A 285 -23.06 -10.11 23.59
C THR A 285 -23.62 -8.87 22.93
N VAL A 286 -23.72 -8.89 21.61
CA VAL A 286 -24.16 -7.77 20.77
C VAL A 286 -25.25 -8.23 19.81
N THR A 287 -26.24 -7.39 19.59
CA THR A 287 -27.22 -7.56 18.52
C THR A 287 -26.86 -6.64 17.37
N LEU A 288 -26.65 -7.20 16.18
CA LEU A 288 -26.52 -6.44 14.94
C LEU A 288 -27.87 -6.35 14.23
N LYS A 289 -28.15 -5.21 13.60
CA LYS A 289 -29.35 -4.97 12.79
C LYS A 289 -29.01 -4.39 11.42
N HIS A 290 -29.76 -4.79 10.39
CA HIS A 290 -29.74 -4.27 9.03
C HIS A 290 -31.16 -4.36 8.46
N GLY A 291 -31.87 -3.24 8.32
CA GLY A 291 -33.30 -3.27 8.00
C GLY A 291 -34.09 -4.11 9.02
N ASP A 292 -34.84 -5.10 8.53
CA ASP A 292 -35.61 -6.05 9.37
C ASP A 292 -34.76 -7.24 9.86
N TRP A 293 -33.57 -7.44 9.29
CA TRP A 293 -32.65 -8.50 9.72
C TRP A 293 -32.02 -8.15 11.07
N SER A 294 -31.94 -9.13 11.97
CA SER A 294 -31.16 -9.01 13.20
C SER A 294 -30.56 -10.33 13.65
N ARG A 295 -29.38 -10.26 14.28
CA ARG A 295 -28.66 -11.43 14.79
C ARG A 295 -27.90 -11.07 16.06
N GLN A 296 -27.90 -11.99 17.02
CA GLN A 296 -27.09 -11.89 18.22
C GLN A 296 -25.77 -12.64 18.05
N TYR A 297 -24.67 -12.02 18.51
CA TYR A 297 -23.32 -12.59 18.55
C TYR A 297 -22.74 -12.46 19.94
N THR A 298 -21.90 -13.42 20.34
CA THR A 298 -21.05 -13.30 21.54
C THR A 298 -19.61 -13.17 21.10
N VAL A 299 -19.10 -11.93 21.08
CA VAL A 299 -17.73 -11.63 20.68
C VAL A 299 -16.78 -11.98 21.83
N PRO A 300 -15.73 -12.80 21.62
CA PRO A 300 -14.82 -13.21 22.68
C PRO A 300 -13.91 -12.06 23.15
N ALA A 301 -13.49 -12.14 24.42
CA ALA A 301 -12.57 -11.18 25.02
C ALA A 301 -11.27 -11.04 24.22
N ARG A 302 -10.94 -9.81 23.82
CA ARG A 302 -9.71 -9.48 23.08
C ARG A 302 -9.55 -10.29 21.79
N ASP A 303 -10.65 -10.69 21.16
CA ASP A 303 -10.65 -11.43 19.91
C ASP A 303 -11.76 -10.92 18.99
N ALA A 304 -11.86 -11.55 17.82
CA ALA A 304 -12.83 -11.20 16.80
C ALA A 304 -13.57 -12.42 16.25
N ILE A 305 -14.75 -12.16 15.72
CA ILE A 305 -15.57 -13.10 14.96
C ILE A 305 -15.60 -12.65 13.51
N LEU A 306 -15.42 -13.60 12.61
CA LEU A 306 -15.77 -13.47 11.20
C LEU A 306 -17.01 -14.32 10.93
N ALA A 307 -18.09 -13.71 10.46
CA ALA A 307 -19.37 -14.37 10.22
C ALA A 307 -19.91 -14.01 8.83
N ALA A 308 -20.52 -14.97 8.13
CA ALA A 308 -21.22 -14.72 6.88
C ALA A 308 -22.72 -14.92 7.06
N GLU A 309 -23.50 -13.96 6.59
CA GLU A 309 -24.95 -13.91 6.79
C GLU A 309 -25.68 -13.63 5.48
N ASP A 310 -26.87 -14.22 5.35
CA ASP A 310 -27.84 -13.89 4.30
C ASP A 310 -28.88 -12.92 4.91
N LEU A 311 -28.93 -11.69 4.40
CA LEU A 311 -29.72 -10.57 4.92
C LEU A 311 -31.17 -10.57 4.39
N LYS A 312 -31.75 -11.75 4.17
CA LYS A 312 -33.15 -11.89 3.75
C LYS A 312 -34.12 -11.73 4.90
#